data_AF-A0AA35YC15-F1
#
_entry.id   AF-A0AA35YC15-F1
#
_cell.length_a   1.000
_cell.length_b   1.000
_cell.length_c   1.000
_cell.angle_alpha   90.00
_cell.angle_beta   90.00
_cell.angle_gamma   90.00
#
_symmetry.space_group_name_H-M   'P 1'
#
loop_
_entity.id
_entity.type
_entity.pdbx_description
1 polymer ?
#
loop_
_entity_poly.entity_id
_entity_poly.type
_entity_poly.pdbx_seq_one_letter_code
_entity_poly.pdbx_strand_id
1 'polypeptide(L)'
;MNQKNLSSLRSCCISHEFYKSASKNPNKIAVIHSSRRHHTKSTTEIDHFIETSPSHDHHSVYKDDVCFTYSEILEAVDSLSRRLRFILDGGADPYLIRPSPGSTPIDQSTNTPRVVGLYMVPSVEYIISVLSILRCGEAFMPLDPSWPKERVLSVVSSSNSKLILCGSTSFDENYSHQINKYRFLVDNGGCPVLVISMKTNLNNYFSSPSLLWPCEHKTLRPFCYLMYTSGSTGKPKGVCGTEQGLLNRFVWMQDMYPLCGEETLLFKTSIGFIDHLQEILGALLTTCTLVIPPFSVLKENILSITEYLQDYSINRLVAIPSLMRMLLPSLQSSYYTTIQTSLQLLILSGEILHLSLWSSLIKLLPNTTILNLYGSTEVIVHILTVENFHLFWRLSHLLLFQ
;
A
#
# COMPACT_ATOMS: atom_id res chain seq x y z
N MET A 1 2.63 29.30 19.34
CA MET A 1 3.60 28.18 19.46
C MET A 1 4.81 28.50 18.60
N ASN A 2 6.01 28.47 19.18
CA ASN A 2 7.26 28.93 18.56
C ASN A 2 7.70 28.06 17.37
N GLN A 3 8.03 28.71 16.24
CA GLN A 3 8.61 28.13 15.01
C GLN A 3 9.97 27.41 15.19
N LYS A 4 10.55 27.38 16.40
CA LYS A 4 11.88 26.80 16.67
C LYS A 4 11.91 25.30 16.97
N ASN A 5 10.76 24.61 17.04
CA ASN A 5 10.70 23.15 17.24
C ASN A 5 10.31 22.36 15.98
N LEU A 6 10.08 23.00 14.82
CA LEU A 6 9.76 22.29 13.57
C LEU A 6 10.98 21.64 12.88
N SER A 7 12.21 21.90 13.34
CA SER A 7 13.43 21.42 12.68
C SER A 7 13.93 20.06 13.17
N SER A 8 13.37 19.48 14.24
CA SER A 8 13.83 18.18 14.79
C SER A 8 13.00 16.97 14.34
N LEU A 9 12.01 17.16 13.47
CA LEU A 9 11.06 16.12 13.04
C LEU A 9 10.85 16.09 11.51
N ARG A 10 11.81 16.54 10.71
CA ARG A 10 11.78 16.24 9.28
C ARG A 10 12.29 14.82 9.08
N SER A 11 11.37 13.92 8.75
CA SER A 11 11.67 12.58 8.28
C SER A 11 12.67 12.63 7.14
N CYS A 12 13.82 11.97 7.30
CA CYS A 12 14.89 12.00 6.30
C CYS A 12 14.60 11.13 5.07
N CYS A 13 13.93 9.99 5.25
CA CYS A 13 13.38 9.16 4.17
C CYS A 13 12.29 8.23 4.73
N ILE A 14 11.46 7.63 3.85
CA ILE A 14 10.40 6.68 4.25
C ILE A 14 11.00 5.47 4.97
N SER A 15 12.14 4.95 4.49
CA SER A 15 12.79 3.78 5.08
C SER A 15 13.25 4.01 6.52
N HIS A 16 13.71 5.22 6.86
CA HIS A 16 14.10 5.56 8.22
C HIS A 16 12.91 5.72 9.16
N GLU A 17 11.82 6.33 8.70
CA GLU A 17 10.60 6.42 9.52
C GLU A 17 10.01 5.04 9.76
N PHE A 18 9.96 4.18 8.75
CA PHE A 18 9.53 2.80 8.94
C PHE A 18 10.44 2.06 9.93
N TYR A 19 11.77 2.16 9.77
CA TYR A 19 12.72 1.54 10.71
C TYR A 19 12.49 2.01 12.16
N LYS A 20 12.29 3.30 12.37
CA LYS A 20 12.05 3.90 13.69
C LYS A 20 10.74 3.40 14.29
N SER A 21 9.67 3.34 13.50
CA SER A 21 8.35 2.87 13.93
C SER A 21 8.37 1.39 14.27
N ALA A 22 8.97 0.57 13.40
CA ALA A 22 9.08 -0.87 13.59
C ALA A 22 9.99 -1.26 14.76
N SER A 23 11.17 -0.64 14.88
CA SER A 23 12.14 -0.96 15.95
C SER A 23 11.63 -0.59 17.34
N LYS A 24 10.73 0.41 17.43
CA LYS A 24 10.10 0.79 18.71
C LYS A 24 8.94 -0.12 19.11
N ASN A 25 8.31 -0.81 18.15
CA ASN A 25 7.11 -1.61 18.38
C ASN A 25 7.24 -3.01 17.76
N PRO A 26 8.35 -3.75 18.00
CA PRO A 26 8.68 -4.95 17.23
C PRO A 26 7.58 -6.01 17.29
N ASN A 27 6.98 -6.21 18.46
CA ASN A 27 5.99 -7.26 18.69
C ASN A 27 4.56 -6.87 18.29
N LYS A 28 4.32 -5.61 17.94
CA LYS A 28 2.97 -5.16 17.56
C LYS A 28 2.63 -5.72 16.18
N ILE A 29 1.38 -6.16 16.01
CA ILE A 29 0.87 -6.62 14.72
C ILE A 29 0.85 -5.43 13.77
N ALA A 30 1.56 -5.54 12.64
CA ALA A 30 1.62 -4.51 11.62
C ALA A 30 0.62 -4.80 10.50
N VAL A 31 0.50 -6.06 10.09
CA VAL A 31 -0.36 -6.49 8.97
C VAL A 31 -1.16 -7.71 9.37
N ILE A 32 -2.45 -7.70 9.03
CA ILE A 32 -3.35 -8.85 9.13
C ILE A 32 -3.83 -9.21 7.73
N HIS A 33 -3.53 -10.42 7.25
CA HIS A 33 -4.23 -11.02 6.12
C HIS A 33 -5.50 -11.66 6.64
N SER A 34 -6.63 -11.04 6.28
CA SER A 34 -7.92 -11.52 6.72
C SER A 34 -8.24 -12.87 6.08
N SER A 35 -8.63 -13.81 6.92
CA SER A 35 -9.17 -15.11 6.51
C SER A 35 -10.66 -15.06 6.17
N ARG A 36 -11.36 -14.01 6.63
CA ARG A 36 -12.80 -13.82 6.43
C ARG A 36 -13.14 -13.94 4.95
N ARG A 37 -14.00 -14.91 4.64
CA ARG A 37 -14.72 -15.02 3.38
C ARG A 37 -16.15 -14.62 3.65
N HIS A 38 -16.76 -13.97 2.68
CA HIS A 38 -18.12 -13.42 2.74
C HIS A 38 -19.08 -14.33 3.53
N HIS A 39 -19.78 -13.76 4.51
CA HIS A 39 -20.86 -14.48 5.19
C HIS A 39 -22.07 -14.58 4.26
N THR A 40 -22.13 -15.59 3.39
CA THR A 40 -23.41 -15.98 2.79
C THR A 40 -24.26 -16.58 3.91
N LYS A 41 -25.01 -15.76 4.65
CA LYS A 41 -25.85 -16.25 5.74
C LYS A 41 -26.92 -17.20 5.20
N SER A 42 -26.69 -18.49 5.39
CA SER A 42 -27.68 -19.36 6.02
C SER A 42 -27.75 -18.97 7.50
N THR A 43 -28.95 -18.71 8.00
CA THR A 43 -29.28 -18.10 9.30
C THR A 43 -28.95 -18.92 10.55
N THR A 44 -27.97 -19.85 10.55
CA THR A 44 -27.85 -20.85 11.63
C THR A 44 -26.51 -20.97 12.35
N GLU A 45 -25.45 -20.22 11.99
CA GLU A 45 -24.14 -20.39 12.66
C GLU A 45 -23.53 -19.07 13.13
N ILE A 46 -24.23 -18.38 14.03
CA ILE A 46 -23.65 -17.32 14.85
C ILE A 46 -23.46 -17.89 16.25
N ASP A 47 -22.48 -18.77 16.45
CA ASP A 47 -22.05 -19.17 17.79
C ASP A 47 -20.66 -19.81 17.70
N HIS A 48 -19.62 -18.97 17.79
CA HIS A 48 -18.37 -19.28 18.47
C HIS A 48 -17.50 -18.00 18.54
N PHE A 49 -17.94 -17.07 19.40
CA PHE A 49 -17.01 -16.14 20.01
C PHE A 49 -16.19 -16.92 21.04
N ILE A 50 -14.87 -17.01 20.85
CA ILE A 50 -13.99 -17.41 21.94
C ILE A 50 -13.84 -16.17 22.82
N GLU A 51 -14.62 -16.12 23.90
CA GLU A 51 -14.30 -15.31 25.07
C GLU A 51 -12.98 -15.83 25.64
N THR A 52 -11.89 -15.16 25.29
CA THR A 52 -10.71 -15.11 26.16
C THR A 52 -10.67 -13.72 26.75
N SER A 53 -10.49 -13.67 28.06
CA SER A 53 -10.59 -12.49 28.93
C SER A 53 -9.86 -11.25 28.37
N PRO A 54 -10.30 -10.03 28.71
CA PRO A 54 -9.75 -8.80 28.15
C PRO A 54 -8.32 -8.58 28.67
N SER A 55 -7.34 -9.04 27.90
CA SER A 55 -6.02 -8.42 27.90
C SER A 55 -6.08 -7.21 26.98
N HIS A 56 -5.39 -6.13 27.35
CA HIS A 56 -5.50 -4.77 26.79
C HIS A 56 -5.11 -4.59 25.30
N ASP A 57 -5.07 -5.64 24.47
CA ASP A 57 -4.77 -5.53 23.04
C ASP A 57 -6.07 -5.37 22.22
N HIS A 58 -6.32 -4.14 21.78
CA HIS A 58 -7.55 -3.69 21.11
C HIS A 58 -7.74 -4.16 19.65
N HIS A 59 -7.09 -5.23 19.18
CA HIS A 59 -7.19 -5.68 17.80
C HIS A 59 -7.97 -7.00 17.67
N SER A 60 -9.10 -6.97 16.94
CA SER A 60 -9.86 -8.16 16.57
C SER A 60 -9.07 -9.01 15.57
N VAL A 61 -8.24 -9.93 16.07
CA VAL A 61 -7.59 -10.98 15.26
C VAL A 61 -8.49 -12.21 15.25
N TYR A 62 -8.83 -12.73 14.07
CA TYR A 62 -9.64 -13.94 13.95
C TYR A 62 -8.78 -15.20 13.81
N LYS A 63 -9.37 -16.35 14.17
CA LYS A 63 -8.69 -17.65 14.32
C LYS A 63 -7.81 -18.06 13.13
N ASP A 64 -8.23 -17.75 11.91
CA ASP A 64 -7.55 -18.17 10.69
C ASP A 64 -6.77 -17.04 10.01
N ASP A 65 -6.73 -15.85 10.61
CA ASP A 65 -5.98 -14.72 10.08
C ASP A 65 -4.48 -14.97 10.13
N VAL A 66 -3.77 -14.52 9.10
CA VAL A 66 -2.30 -14.56 9.10
C VAL A 66 -1.79 -13.17 9.50
N CYS A 67 -1.15 -13.09 10.66
CA CYS A 67 -0.63 -11.85 11.22
C CYS A 67 0.88 -11.75 11.00
N PHE A 68 1.35 -10.52 10.77
CA PHE A 68 2.77 -10.19 10.68
C PHE A 68 3.07 -9.01 11.60
N THR A 69 4.05 -9.19 12.46
CA THR A 69 4.56 -8.17 13.39
C THR A 69 5.46 -7.17 12.69
N TYR A 70 5.67 -6.01 13.32
CA TYR A 70 6.62 -5.02 12.82
C TYR A 70 8.05 -5.55 12.70
N SER A 71 8.51 -6.43 13.62
CA SER A 71 9.82 -7.07 13.51
C SER A 71 9.91 -8.00 12.31
N GLU A 72 8.89 -8.83 12.05
CA GLU A 72 8.88 -9.73 10.90
C GLU A 72 8.90 -8.96 9.58
N ILE A 73 8.13 -7.88 9.47
CA ILE A 73 8.16 -7.02 8.28
C ILE A 73 9.53 -6.33 8.14
N LEU A 74 10.12 -5.84 9.24
CA LEU A 74 11.42 -5.18 9.21
C LEU A 74 12.53 -6.14 8.76
N GLU A 75 12.56 -7.35 9.29
CA GLU A 75 13.52 -8.40 8.90
C GLU A 75 13.35 -8.80 7.44
N ALA A 76 12.10 -8.96 6.98
CA ALA A 76 11.80 -9.26 5.59
C ALA A 76 12.24 -8.13 4.64
N VAL A 77 12.01 -6.87 5.02
CA VAL A 77 12.46 -5.70 4.24
C VAL A 77 13.98 -5.66 4.17
N ASP A 78 14.67 -5.89 5.28
CA ASP A 78 16.13 -5.88 5.33
C ASP A 78 16.75 -7.02 4.48
N SER A 79 16.21 -8.23 4.60
CA SER A 79 16.60 -9.41 3.81
C SER A 79 16.35 -9.19 2.31
N LEU A 80 15.13 -8.77 1.93
CA LEU A 80 14.78 -8.52 0.54
C LEU A 80 15.55 -7.34 -0.05
N SER A 81 15.85 -6.28 0.71
CA SER A 81 16.67 -5.17 0.23
C SER A 81 18.08 -5.61 -0.18
N ARG A 82 18.75 -6.43 0.64
CA ARG A 82 20.09 -6.96 0.29
C ARG A 82 20.05 -7.84 -0.95
N ARG A 83 19.03 -8.70 -1.02
CA ARG A 83 18.77 -9.58 -2.16
C ARG A 83 18.53 -8.78 -3.45
N LEU A 84 17.69 -7.74 -3.39
CA LEU A 84 17.41 -6.87 -4.53
C LEU A 84 18.66 -6.13 -4.99
N ARG A 85 19.45 -5.57 -4.07
CA ARG A 85 20.73 -4.94 -4.42
C ARG A 85 21.64 -5.92 -5.16
N PHE A 86 21.84 -7.11 -4.62
CA PHE A 86 22.69 -8.13 -5.22
C PHE A 86 22.22 -8.52 -6.64
N ILE A 87 20.91 -8.74 -6.84
CA ILE A 87 20.34 -9.08 -8.15
C ILE A 87 20.49 -7.94 -9.14
N LEU A 88 20.16 -6.70 -8.74
CA LEU A 88 20.22 -5.54 -9.62
C LEU A 88 21.66 -5.20 -10.03
N ASP A 89 22.65 -5.62 -9.23
CA ASP A 89 24.08 -5.49 -9.53
C ASP A 89 24.63 -6.70 -10.34
N GLY A 90 23.74 -7.60 -10.80
CA GLY A 90 24.06 -8.71 -11.71
C GLY A 90 24.13 -10.10 -11.05
N GLY A 91 23.95 -10.16 -9.73
CA GLY A 91 23.97 -11.40 -8.95
C GLY A 91 22.94 -12.44 -9.40
N ALA A 92 23.27 -13.71 -9.20
CA ALA A 92 22.37 -14.83 -9.47
C ALA A 92 21.46 -15.10 -8.26
N ASP A 93 20.24 -15.55 -8.51
CA ASP A 93 19.29 -15.90 -7.45
C ASP A 93 18.46 -17.12 -7.89
N PRO A 94 18.23 -18.10 -7.01
CA PRO A 94 17.52 -19.33 -7.37
C PRO A 94 16.05 -19.10 -7.78
N TYR A 95 15.46 -17.98 -7.36
CA TYR A 95 14.09 -17.60 -7.71
C TYR A 95 14.00 -16.55 -8.83
N LEU A 96 15.12 -16.24 -9.48
CA LEU A 96 15.20 -15.29 -10.58
C LEU A 96 15.03 -16.00 -11.93
N ILE A 97 13.96 -15.67 -12.61
CA ILE A 97 13.65 -16.13 -13.97
C ILE A 97 14.22 -15.10 -14.95
N ARG A 98 15.25 -15.49 -15.70
CA ARG A 98 15.89 -14.63 -16.71
C ARG A 98 15.35 -14.94 -18.12
N PRO A 99 15.30 -13.95 -19.02
CA PRO A 99 15.07 -14.19 -20.44
C PRO A 99 16.22 -15.02 -21.05
N SER A 100 15.95 -15.70 -22.16
CA SER A 100 16.98 -16.43 -22.93
C SER A 100 18.16 -15.51 -23.26
N PRO A 101 19.42 -16.02 -23.31
CA PRO A 101 20.62 -15.19 -23.40
C PRO A 101 20.56 -14.32 -24.65
N GLY A 102 20.42 -13.01 -24.41
CA GLY A 102 20.14 -12.01 -25.44
C GLY A 102 19.68 -10.70 -24.81
N SER A 103 20.41 -10.17 -23.83
CA SER A 103 20.23 -8.78 -23.40
C SER A 103 21.53 -8.17 -22.88
N THR A 104 21.67 -6.91 -23.25
CA THR A 104 22.85 -6.03 -23.18
C THR A 104 23.30 -5.71 -21.75
N PRO A 105 24.55 -5.25 -21.59
CA PRO A 105 25.12 -4.91 -20.28
C PRO A 105 24.28 -3.90 -19.53
N ILE A 106 24.30 -4.01 -18.20
CA ILE A 106 23.77 -3.02 -17.27
C ILE A 106 24.58 -1.74 -17.47
N ASP A 107 23.94 -0.69 -17.98
CA ASP A 107 24.57 0.62 -18.11
C ASP A 107 24.84 1.17 -16.70
N GLN A 108 26.12 1.34 -16.37
CA GLN A 108 26.55 1.95 -15.13
C GLN A 108 26.56 3.47 -15.31
N SER A 109 26.02 4.19 -14.33
CA SER A 109 26.12 5.65 -14.16
C SER A 109 25.05 6.55 -14.80
N THR A 110 23.78 6.31 -14.53
CA THR A 110 22.80 7.40 -14.56
C THR A 110 22.33 7.75 -13.15
N ASN A 111 22.17 9.04 -12.87
CA ASN A 111 21.65 9.59 -11.60
C ASN A 111 20.14 9.30 -11.41
N THR A 112 19.63 8.24 -12.02
CA THR A 112 18.23 7.84 -12.06
C THR A 112 18.06 6.50 -11.39
N PRO A 113 17.06 6.34 -10.52
CA PRO A 113 16.78 5.05 -9.90
C PRO A 113 16.40 4.02 -10.98
N ARG A 114 16.79 2.77 -10.76
CA ARG A 114 16.31 1.62 -11.51
C ARG A 114 14.83 1.41 -11.18
N VAL A 115 14.03 1.16 -12.21
CA VAL A 115 12.61 0.87 -12.04
C VAL A 115 12.43 -0.63 -11.79
N VAL A 116 11.72 -0.97 -10.72
CA VAL A 116 11.37 -2.34 -10.35
C VAL A 116 9.84 -2.48 -10.37
N GLY A 117 9.32 -3.30 -11.28
CA GLY A 117 7.89 -3.58 -11.40
C GLY A 117 7.37 -4.45 -10.26
N LEU A 118 6.13 -4.23 -9.81
CA LEU A 118 5.44 -5.03 -8.80
C LEU A 118 4.19 -5.65 -9.40
N TYR A 119 4.29 -6.88 -9.90
CA TYR A 119 3.18 -7.63 -10.48
C TYR A 119 2.57 -8.58 -9.45
N MET A 120 1.80 -8.03 -8.53
CA MET A 120 1.12 -8.78 -7.47
C MET A 120 -0.09 -8.02 -6.94
N VAL A 121 -0.99 -8.72 -6.25
CA VAL A 121 -2.17 -8.13 -5.60
C VAL A 121 -1.78 -7.52 -4.24
N PRO A 122 -2.63 -6.70 -3.61
CA PRO A 122 -2.45 -6.28 -2.21
C PRO A 122 -2.14 -7.48 -1.31
N SER A 123 -0.97 -7.45 -0.67
CA SER A 123 -0.50 -8.47 0.26
C SER A 123 0.66 -7.92 1.10
N VAL A 124 1.16 -8.73 2.03
CA VAL A 124 2.34 -8.37 2.82
C VAL A 124 3.59 -8.38 1.94
N GLU A 125 3.66 -9.28 0.95
CA GLU A 125 4.73 -9.31 -0.07
C GLU A 125 4.76 -8.01 -0.89
N TYR A 126 3.60 -7.42 -1.20
CA TYR A 126 3.54 -6.12 -1.86
C TYR A 126 4.15 -5.03 -0.98
N ILE A 127 3.79 -5.02 0.31
CA ILE A 127 4.29 -4.05 1.29
C ILE A 127 5.82 -4.15 1.45
N ILE A 128 6.35 -5.35 1.73
CA ILE A 128 7.79 -5.54 1.89
C ILE A 128 8.53 -5.21 0.60
N SER A 129 7.92 -5.45 -0.58
CA SER A 129 8.52 -5.11 -1.87
C SER A 129 8.69 -3.60 -2.03
N VAL A 130 7.61 -2.85 -1.78
CA VAL A 130 7.64 -1.37 -1.84
C VAL A 130 8.73 -0.84 -0.91
N LEU A 131 8.72 -1.26 0.37
CA LEU A 131 9.69 -0.80 1.36
C LEU A 131 11.13 -1.21 1.01
N SER A 132 11.34 -2.40 0.46
CA SER A 132 12.68 -2.89 0.09
C SER A 132 13.27 -2.17 -1.12
N ILE A 133 12.44 -1.89 -2.13
CA ILE A 133 12.84 -1.10 -3.30
C ILE A 133 13.19 0.32 -2.85
N LEU A 134 12.36 0.93 -1.99
CA LEU A 134 12.65 2.24 -1.42
C LEU A 134 13.94 2.25 -0.60
N ARG A 135 14.19 1.20 0.20
CA ARG A 135 15.42 1.03 1.00
C ARG A 135 16.67 0.90 0.14
N CYS A 136 16.54 0.36 -1.07
CA CYS A 136 17.59 0.33 -2.08
C CYS A 136 17.78 1.68 -2.80
N GLY A 137 16.97 2.70 -2.52
CA GLY A 137 17.03 3.96 -3.28
C GLY A 137 16.56 3.82 -4.73
N GLU A 138 15.84 2.75 -5.04
CA GLU A 138 15.28 2.49 -6.37
C GLU A 138 13.83 2.98 -6.44
N ALA A 139 13.19 2.83 -7.61
CA ALA A 139 11.81 3.23 -7.83
C ALA A 139 10.92 2.02 -8.11
N PHE A 140 9.77 1.93 -7.42
CA PHE A 140 8.82 0.86 -7.68
C PHE A 140 7.76 1.27 -8.70
N MET A 141 7.25 0.30 -9.46
CA MET A 141 6.18 0.51 -10.44
C MET A 141 5.08 -0.53 -10.24
N PRO A 142 3.92 -0.16 -9.68
CA PRO A 142 2.80 -1.08 -9.50
C PRO A 142 2.27 -1.58 -10.86
N LEU A 143 2.11 -2.90 -11.00
CA LEU A 143 1.54 -3.56 -12.17
C LEU A 143 0.34 -4.40 -11.70
N ASP A 144 -0.87 -3.82 -11.77
CA ASP A 144 -2.07 -4.48 -11.27
C ASP A 144 -2.39 -5.76 -12.09
N PRO A 145 -2.43 -6.96 -11.47
CA PRO A 145 -2.73 -8.20 -12.18
C PRO A 145 -4.14 -8.28 -12.76
N SER A 146 -5.04 -7.35 -12.42
CA SER A 146 -6.36 -7.24 -13.05
C SER A 146 -6.32 -6.57 -14.43
N TRP A 147 -5.21 -5.91 -14.79
CA TRP A 147 -5.05 -5.29 -16.10
C TRP A 147 -4.92 -6.35 -17.21
N PRO A 148 -5.34 -6.01 -18.45
CA PRO A 148 -5.02 -6.83 -19.61
C PRO A 148 -3.50 -7.08 -19.73
N LYS A 149 -3.11 -8.29 -20.12
CA LYS A 149 -1.69 -8.66 -20.23
C LYS A 149 -0.94 -7.76 -21.21
N GLU A 150 -1.58 -7.36 -22.29
CA GLU A 150 -1.03 -6.45 -23.30
C GLU A 150 -0.71 -5.09 -22.70
N ARG A 151 -1.57 -4.59 -21.79
CA ARG A 151 -1.31 -3.34 -21.06
C ARG A 151 -0.11 -3.50 -20.14
N VAL A 152 -0.02 -4.61 -19.40
CA VAL A 152 1.13 -4.88 -18.51
C VAL A 152 2.44 -4.92 -19.32
N LEU A 153 2.47 -5.65 -20.43
CA LEU A 153 3.64 -5.74 -21.30
C LEU A 153 4.03 -4.39 -21.91
N SER A 154 3.04 -3.58 -22.33
CA SER A 154 3.29 -2.23 -22.84
C SER A 154 3.89 -1.30 -21.78
N VAL A 155 3.43 -1.39 -20.52
CA VAL A 155 4.00 -0.64 -19.40
C VAL A 155 5.42 -1.11 -19.06
N VAL A 156 5.65 -2.43 -19.00
CA VAL A 156 6.99 -3.01 -18.77
C VAL A 156 7.98 -2.55 -19.84
N SER A 157 7.57 -2.60 -21.11
CA SER A 157 8.41 -2.18 -22.23
C SER A 157 8.74 -0.68 -22.20
N SER A 158 7.77 0.18 -21.89
CA SER A 158 7.96 1.65 -21.90
C SER A 158 8.66 2.20 -20.65
N SER A 159 8.73 1.43 -19.56
CA SER A 159 9.33 1.86 -18.28
C SER A 159 10.82 1.56 -18.16
N ASN A 160 11.41 0.79 -19.08
CA ASN A 160 12.78 0.27 -18.97
C ASN A 160 13.01 -0.44 -17.61
N SER A 161 12.00 -1.18 -17.15
CA SER A 161 12.02 -1.94 -15.90
C SER A 161 13.21 -2.90 -15.88
N LYS A 162 13.96 -2.92 -14.78
CA LYS A 162 15.15 -3.76 -14.60
C LYS A 162 14.83 -5.12 -13.99
N LEU A 163 13.75 -5.18 -13.23
CA LEU A 163 13.29 -6.38 -12.53
C LEU A 163 11.79 -6.28 -12.31
N ILE A 164 11.07 -7.40 -12.35
CA ILE A 164 9.68 -7.48 -11.89
C ILE A 164 9.63 -8.41 -10.69
N LEU A 165 9.03 -7.94 -9.59
CA LEU A 165 8.71 -8.77 -8.43
C LEU A 165 7.30 -9.32 -8.55
N CYS A 166 7.18 -10.61 -8.29
CA CYS A 166 5.90 -11.31 -8.23
C CYS A 166 5.76 -11.96 -6.85
N GLY A 167 4.58 -11.81 -6.25
CA GLY A 167 4.25 -12.47 -4.99
C GLY A 167 3.91 -13.94 -5.21
N SER A 168 4.44 -14.81 -4.36
CA SER A 168 3.95 -16.16 -4.18
C SER A 168 2.69 -16.10 -3.33
N THR A 169 1.56 -16.58 -3.85
CA THR A 169 0.36 -16.74 -3.03
C THR A 169 0.58 -17.91 -2.08
N SER A 170 0.25 -17.73 -0.80
CA SER A 170 0.38 -18.73 0.28
C SER A 170 -0.27 -20.10 -0.01
N PHE A 171 -1.09 -20.18 -1.06
CA PHE A 171 -1.83 -21.36 -1.50
C PHE A 171 -1.18 -22.14 -2.65
N ASP A 172 -0.08 -21.65 -3.25
CA ASP A 172 0.59 -22.34 -4.36
C ASP A 172 2.03 -22.66 -3.98
N GLU A 173 2.21 -23.73 -3.20
CA GLU A 173 3.53 -24.18 -2.74
C GLU A 173 4.40 -24.75 -3.86
N ASN A 174 3.83 -25.00 -5.05
CA ASN A 174 4.58 -25.57 -6.16
C ASN A 174 5.25 -24.46 -6.99
N TYR A 175 6.53 -24.23 -6.71
CA TYR A 175 7.37 -23.27 -7.39
C TYR A 175 7.34 -23.40 -8.93
N SER A 176 7.18 -24.61 -9.48
CA SER A 176 7.10 -24.82 -10.94
C SER A 176 5.83 -24.23 -11.57
N HIS A 177 4.69 -24.23 -10.87
CA HIS A 177 3.46 -23.59 -11.33
C HIS A 177 3.59 -22.07 -11.32
N GLN A 178 4.28 -21.52 -10.31
CA GLN A 178 4.54 -20.09 -10.22
C GLN A 178 5.44 -19.58 -11.35
N ILE A 179 6.48 -20.35 -11.73
CA ILE A 179 7.32 -20.04 -12.89
C ILE A 179 6.47 -19.92 -14.16
N ASN A 180 5.60 -20.91 -14.42
CA ASN A 180 4.74 -20.91 -15.60
C ASN A 180 3.76 -19.73 -15.61
N LYS A 181 3.21 -19.37 -14.45
CA LYS A 181 2.27 -18.25 -14.30
C LYS A 181 2.88 -16.90 -14.74
N TYR A 182 4.14 -16.65 -14.40
CA TYR A 182 4.81 -15.37 -14.66
C TYR A 182 5.69 -15.39 -15.92
N ARG A 183 5.81 -16.54 -16.58
CA ARG A 183 6.68 -16.74 -17.74
C ARG A 183 6.42 -15.75 -18.88
N PHE A 184 5.17 -15.35 -19.10
CA PHE A 184 4.81 -14.37 -20.14
C PHE A 184 5.49 -13.01 -19.97
N LEU A 185 5.82 -12.59 -18.74
CA LEU A 185 6.53 -11.33 -18.47
C LEU A 185 7.99 -11.41 -18.92
N VAL A 186 8.59 -12.59 -18.80
CA VAL A 186 9.96 -12.85 -19.23
C VAL A 186 10.00 -13.01 -20.75
N ASP A 187 9.16 -13.89 -21.29
CA ASP A 187 9.20 -14.26 -22.71
C ASP A 187 8.75 -13.12 -23.63
N ASN A 188 7.72 -12.35 -23.23
CA ASN A 188 7.18 -11.26 -24.05
C ASN A 188 7.62 -9.87 -23.58
N GLY A 189 7.99 -9.72 -22.30
CA GLY A 189 8.40 -8.43 -21.73
C GLY A 189 9.91 -8.23 -21.67
N GLY A 190 10.71 -9.30 -21.83
CA GLY A 190 12.18 -9.23 -21.82
C GLY A 190 12.79 -8.83 -20.46
N CYS A 191 11.97 -8.77 -19.40
CA CYS A 191 12.41 -8.34 -18.07
C CYS A 191 12.58 -9.56 -17.16
N PRO A 192 13.69 -9.66 -16.38
CA PRO A 192 13.81 -10.67 -15.35
C PRO A 192 12.67 -10.59 -14.33
N VAL A 193 12.23 -11.74 -13.83
CA VAL A 193 11.19 -11.86 -12.81
C VAL A 193 11.75 -12.53 -11.57
N LEU A 194 11.55 -11.92 -10.40
CA LEU A 194 11.86 -12.51 -9.10
C LEU A 194 10.56 -12.86 -8.37
N VAL A 195 10.43 -14.13 -7.97
CA VAL A 195 9.32 -14.56 -7.12
C VAL A 195 9.70 -14.43 -5.65
N ILE A 196 8.84 -13.80 -4.85
CA ILE A 196 9.06 -13.57 -3.42
C ILE A 196 7.93 -14.14 -2.56
N SER A 197 8.25 -14.49 -1.32
CA SER A 197 7.27 -14.92 -0.31
C SER A 197 7.78 -14.53 1.08
N MET A 198 6.87 -14.16 1.99
CA MET A 198 7.25 -13.99 3.41
C MET A 198 7.78 -15.28 4.04
N LYS A 199 7.41 -16.46 3.52
CA LYS A 199 7.87 -17.75 4.05
C LYS A 199 9.28 -18.12 3.58
N THR A 200 9.82 -17.46 2.55
CA THR A 200 11.11 -17.79 1.97
C THR A 200 12.25 -17.26 2.85
N ASN A 201 12.83 -18.12 3.68
CA ASN A 201 14.00 -17.77 4.49
C ASN A 201 15.29 -17.87 3.67
N LEU A 202 15.86 -16.71 3.32
CA LEU A 202 17.15 -16.61 2.60
C LEU A 202 18.21 -15.85 3.41
N ASN A 203 18.04 -15.75 4.73
CA ASN A 203 18.94 -14.95 5.58
C ASN A 203 20.41 -15.40 5.50
N ASN A 204 20.67 -16.65 5.09
CA ASN A 204 22.02 -17.20 4.94
C ASN A 204 22.64 -17.01 3.54
N TYR A 205 21.89 -16.54 2.53
CA TYR A 205 22.37 -16.48 1.14
C TYR A 205 23.05 -15.15 0.78
N PHE A 206 22.66 -14.04 1.42
CA PHE A 206 23.12 -12.70 1.05
C PHE A 206 23.89 -12.05 2.20
N SER A 207 25.13 -12.49 2.39
CA SER A 207 26.13 -11.80 3.23
C SER A 207 26.67 -10.55 2.52
N SER A 208 25.78 -9.63 2.15
CA SER A 208 26.15 -8.38 1.47
C SER A 208 26.51 -7.30 2.51
N PRO A 209 27.47 -6.38 2.23
CA PRO A 209 27.77 -5.27 3.11
C PRO A 209 26.52 -4.43 3.42
N SER A 210 26.56 -3.71 4.56
CA SER A 210 25.47 -2.84 5.01
C SER A 210 25.01 -1.89 3.90
N LEU A 211 23.71 -1.92 3.58
CA LEU A 211 23.11 -0.96 2.66
C LEU A 211 23.13 0.43 3.30
N LEU A 212 23.76 1.40 2.64
CA LEU A 212 23.62 2.81 3.01
C LEU A 212 22.15 3.21 2.97
N TRP A 213 21.74 4.10 3.89
CA TRP A 213 20.38 4.60 3.85
C TRP A 213 20.13 5.48 2.62
N PRO A 214 18.91 5.49 2.04
CA PRO A 214 18.63 6.33 0.87
C PRO A 214 19.04 7.80 1.06
N CYS A 215 18.77 8.38 2.23
CA CYS A 215 19.13 9.77 2.54
C CYS A 215 20.63 9.99 2.86
N GLU A 216 21.42 8.94 3.00
CA GLU A 216 22.89 9.02 3.16
C GLU A 216 23.61 9.00 1.81
N HIS A 217 22.90 8.72 0.72
CA HIS A 217 23.47 8.79 -0.61
C HIS A 217 23.75 10.25 -0.98
N LYS A 218 24.93 10.51 -1.53
CA LYS A 218 25.33 11.84 -2.01
C LYS A 218 24.55 12.30 -3.24
N THR A 219 23.95 11.35 -3.96
CA THR A 219 23.17 11.57 -5.16
C THR A 219 21.69 11.67 -4.84
N LEU A 220 21.05 12.76 -5.29
CA LEU A 220 19.61 12.93 -5.15
C LEU A 220 18.87 11.89 -5.99
N ARG A 221 17.92 11.16 -5.36
CA ARG A 221 16.99 10.26 -6.06
C ARG A 221 15.85 11.08 -6.69
N PRO A 222 15.78 11.23 -8.03
CA PRO A 222 14.79 12.10 -8.69
C PRO A 222 13.34 11.61 -8.56
N PHE A 223 13.09 10.30 -8.38
CA PHE A 223 11.75 9.75 -8.16
C PHE A 223 11.84 8.43 -7.37
N CYS A 224 10.79 7.99 -6.71
CA CYS A 224 10.76 6.75 -5.94
C CYS A 224 9.61 5.81 -6.35
N TYR A 225 8.72 6.28 -7.22
CA TYR A 225 7.72 5.44 -7.85
C TYR A 225 7.39 5.92 -9.26
N LEU A 226 6.88 4.99 -10.07
CA LEU A 226 6.36 5.24 -11.41
C LEU A 226 4.93 4.71 -11.49
N MET A 227 3.95 5.59 -11.64
CA MET A 227 2.53 5.19 -11.78
C MET A 227 2.00 5.53 -13.16
N TYR A 228 1.32 4.57 -13.78
CA TYR A 228 0.76 4.76 -15.13
C TYR A 228 -0.70 5.18 -15.08
N THR A 229 -1.00 6.36 -15.63
CA THR A 229 -2.35 6.89 -15.73
C THR A 229 -2.91 6.71 -17.14
N SER A 230 -4.24 6.73 -17.28
CA SER A 230 -4.88 6.78 -18.59
C SER A 230 -4.58 8.13 -19.24
N GLY A 231 -3.65 8.15 -20.20
CA GLY A 231 -3.34 9.36 -20.95
C GLY A 231 -4.51 9.77 -21.85
N SER A 232 -4.67 11.07 -22.05
CA SER A 232 -5.67 11.64 -22.98
C SER A 232 -5.56 11.12 -24.42
N THR A 233 -4.41 10.56 -24.79
CA THR A 233 -4.10 9.97 -26.10
C THR A 233 -4.37 8.47 -26.17
N GLY A 234 -5.02 7.87 -25.17
CA GLY A 234 -5.30 6.43 -25.07
C GLY A 234 -4.09 5.55 -24.70
N LYS A 235 -2.87 6.06 -24.87
CA LYS A 235 -1.63 5.42 -24.40
C LYS A 235 -1.37 5.77 -22.92
N PRO A 236 -1.11 4.79 -22.04
CA PRO A 236 -0.75 5.05 -20.65
C PRO A 236 0.49 5.94 -20.54
N LYS A 237 0.48 6.92 -19.62
CA LYS A 237 1.62 7.80 -19.34
C LYS A 237 2.17 7.51 -17.95
N GLY A 238 3.49 7.35 -17.85
CA GLY A 238 4.17 7.14 -16.57
C GLY A 238 4.41 8.46 -15.85
N VAL A 239 3.91 8.57 -14.62
CA VAL A 239 4.13 9.69 -13.71
C VAL A 239 5.23 9.30 -12.73
N CYS A 240 6.36 10.01 -12.77
CA CYS A 240 7.46 9.86 -11.84
C CYS A 240 7.19 10.68 -10.58
N GLY A 241 6.91 10.02 -9.46
CA GLY A 241 6.66 10.71 -8.19
C GLY A 241 7.83 10.63 -7.22
N THR A 242 7.95 11.66 -6.39
CA THR A 242 9.09 11.85 -5.50
C THR A 242 8.82 11.35 -4.09
N GLU A 243 9.86 10.92 -3.38
CA GLU A 243 9.73 10.54 -1.96
C GLU A 243 9.35 11.75 -1.12
N GLN A 244 9.91 12.93 -1.43
CA GLN A 244 9.56 14.16 -0.73
C GLN A 244 8.07 14.49 -0.86
N GLY A 245 7.47 14.26 -2.02
CA GLY A 245 6.03 14.45 -2.20
C GLY A 245 5.19 13.50 -1.35
N LEU A 246 5.58 12.22 -1.25
CA LEU A 246 4.93 11.26 -0.37
C LEU A 246 5.07 11.65 1.11
N LEU A 247 6.27 12.03 1.54
CA LEU A 247 6.53 12.48 2.91
C LEU A 247 5.75 13.76 3.24
N ASN A 248 5.69 14.72 2.32
CA ASN A 248 4.91 15.94 2.49
C ASN A 248 3.41 15.63 2.68
N ARG A 249 2.86 14.73 1.86
CA ARG A 249 1.46 14.29 2.01
C ARG A 249 1.24 13.57 3.34
N PHE A 250 2.15 12.68 3.72
CA PHE A 250 2.07 11.96 4.99
C PHE A 250 2.11 12.91 6.19
N VAL A 251 3.11 13.81 6.26
CA VAL A 251 3.24 14.80 7.33
C VAL A 251 2.02 15.69 7.40
N TRP A 252 1.53 16.18 6.26
CA TRP A 252 0.30 16.98 6.22
C TRP A 252 -0.92 16.22 6.79
N MET A 253 -1.10 14.96 6.40
CA MET A 253 -2.17 14.12 6.95
C MET A 253 -2.01 13.93 8.46
N GLN A 254 -0.77 13.76 8.96
CA GLN A 254 -0.52 13.61 10.40
C GLN A 254 -0.76 14.88 11.19
N ASP A 255 -0.40 16.04 10.64
CA ASP A 255 -0.62 17.33 11.29
C ASP A 255 -2.12 17.66 11.43
N MET A 256 -2.94 17.25 10.45
CA MET A 256 -4.38 17.55 10.42
C MET A 256 -5.23 16.46 11.07
N TYR A 257 -4.93 15.20 10.80
CA TYR A 257 -5.70 14.03 11.23
C TYR A 257 -4.74 12.96 11.78
N PRO A 258 -4.16 13.16 12.96
CA PRO A 258 -3.09 12.32 13.49
C PRO A 258 -3.55 10.87 13.68
N LEU A 259 -2.69 9.92 13.28
CA LEU A 259 -2.78 8.51 13.62
C LEU A 259 -1.91 8.23 14.86
N CYS A 260 -2.46 7.51 15.85
CA CYS A 260 -1.79 7.30 17.14
C CYS A 260 -1.33 5.86 17.40
N GLY A 261 -1.28 5.01 16.37
CA GLY A 261 -0.84 3.61 16.48
C GLY A 261 -1.93 2.64 16.90
N GLU A 262 -2.90 3.04 17.70
CA GLU A 262 -3.97 2.14 18.18
C GLU A 262 -5.07 1.87 17.14
N GLU A 263 -5.08 2.63 16.05
CA GLU A 263 -6.06 2.48 14.98
C GLU A 263 -5.78 1.27 14.07
N THR A 264 -6.85 0.70 13.53
CA THR A 264 -6.86 -0.35 12.53
C THR A 264 -7.30 0.22 11.19
N LEU A 265 -6.45 0.06 10.17
CA LEU A 265 -6.63 0.58 8.81
C LEU A 265 -6.91 -0.55 7.84
N LEU A 266 -7.46 -0.21 6.67
CA LEU A 266 -7.80 -1.17 5.62
C LEU A 266 -6.99 -0.89 4.36
N PHE A 267 -6.27 -1.90 3.86
CA PHE A 267 -5.63 -1.85 2.55
C PHE A 267 -6.51 -2.54 1.52
N LYS A 268 -7.25 -1.75 0.75
CA LYS A 268 -8.21 -2.24 -0.26
C LYS A 268 -8.13 -1.49 -1.59
N THR A 269 -7.51 -0.32 -1.61
CA THR A 269 -7.43 0.49 -2.82
C THR A 269 -6.56 -0.23 -3.84
N SER A 270 -7.01 -0.29 -5.10
CA SER A 270 -6.22 -0.89 -6.18
C SER A 270 -4.86 -0.18 -6.26
N ILE A 271 -3.82 -0.99 -6.41
CA ILE A 271 -2.43 -0.52 -6.50
C ILE A 271 -2.16 0.35 -7.74
N GLY A 272 -3.10 0.36 -8.70
CA GLY A 272 -3.08 1.27 -9.85
C GLY A 272 -3.42 2.73 -9.51
N PHE A 273 -3.93 3.01 -8.30
CA PHE A 273 -4.27 4.36 -7.85
C PHE A 273 -3.36 4.81 -6.72
N ILE A 274 -2.93 6.08 -6.74
CA ILE A 274 -1.94 6.63 -5.78
C ILE A 274 -2.37 6.50 -4.30
N ASP A 275 -3.68 6.52 -4.04
CA ASP A 275 -4.23 6.47 -2.69
C ASP A 275 -3.89 5.18 -1.92
N HIS A 276 -3.51 4.08 -2.59
CA HIS A 276 -3.04 2.88 -1.90
C HIS A 276 -1.77 3.15 -1.06
N LEU A 277 -0.92 4.09 -1.49
CA LEU A 277 0.29 4.44 -0.72
C LEU A 277 -0.07 5.16 0.57
N GLN A 278 -1.18 5.90 0.61
CA GLN A 278 -1.67 6.49 1.86
C GLN A 278 -2.15 5.40 2.84
N GLU A 279 -2.82 4.37 2.36
CA GLU A 279 -3.26 3.24 3.19
C GLU A 279 -2.04 2.51 3.80
N ILE A 280 -1.02 2.20 2.98
CA ILE A 280 0.18 1.49 3.42
C ILE A 280 1.07 2.36 4.34
N LEU A 281 1.48 3.54 3.86
CA LEU A 281 2.41 4.40 4.60
C LEU A 281 1.76 5.00 5.83
N GLY A 282 0.46 5.33 5.75
CA GLY A 282 -0.33 5.76 6.90
C GLY A 282 -0.20 4.76 8.04
N ALA A 283 -0.46 3.48 7.78
CA ALA A 283 -0.41 2.47 8.83
C ALA A 283 1.01 2.22 9.37
N LEU A 284 1.95 1.92 8.47
CA LEU A 284 3.28 1.41 8.86
C LEU A 284 4.16 2.48 9.49
N LEU A 285 4.02 3.74 9.07
CA LEU A 285 4.82 4.82 9.63
C LEU A 285 4.29 5.28 11.00
N THR A 286 3.02 5.02 11.32
CA THR A 286 2.44 5.35 12.64
C THR A 286 2.12 4.16 13.52
N THR A 287 2.68 2.99 13.23
CA THR A 287 2.55 1.80 14.08
C THR A 287 1.13 1.26 14.22
N CYS A 288 0.25 1.61 13.28
CA CYS A 288 -1.12 1.10 13.22
C CYS A 288 -1.15 -0.29 12.60
N THR A 289 -2.25 -1.01 12.84
CA THR A 289 -2.51 -2.32 12.24
C THR A 289 -3.15 -2.14 10.87
N LEU A 290 -2.65 -2.82 9.83
CA LEU A 290 -3.18 -2.78 8.47
C LEU A 290 -3.83 -4.11 8.09
N VAL A 291 -5.15 -4.10 7.93
CA VAL A 291 -5.92 -5.28 7.50
C VAL A 291 -5.95 -5.33 5.97
N ILE A 292 -5.62 -6.49 5.41
CA ILE A 292 -5.65 -6.78 3.97
C ILE A 292 -6.73 -7.84 3.73
N PRO A 293 -7.87 -7.46 3.12
CA PRO A 293 -8.87 -8.42 2.66
C PRO A 293 -8.33 -9.31 1.53
N PRO A 294 -8.81 -10.56 1.40
CA PRO A 294 -8.52 -11.38 0.24
C PRO A 294 -8.93 -10.68 -1.06
N PHE A 295 -7.97 -10.48 -1.97
CA PHE A 295 -8.20 -9.81 -3.25
C PHE A 295 -9.30 -10.49 -4.08
N SER A 296 -9.38 -11.83 -4.05
CA SER A 296 -10.43 -12.57 -4.75
C SER A 296 -11.83 -12.23 -4.24
N VAL A 297 -11.99 -12.07 -2.92
CA VAL A 297 -13.28 -11.74 -2.30
C VAL A 297 -13.70 -10.31 -2.69
N LEU A 298 -12.79 -9.34 -2.62
CA LEU A 298 -13.10 -7.96 -3.04
C LEU A 298 -13.40 -7.85 -4.53
N LYS A 299 -12.70 -8.64 -5.36
CA LYS A 299 -12.93 -8.68 -6.81
C LYS A 299 -14.30 -9.26 -7.16
N GLU A 300 -14.72 -10.31 -6.46
CA GLU A 300 -16.03 -10.95 -6.66
C GLU A 300 -17.17 -10.10 -6.11
N ASN A 301 -16.99 -9.53 -4.91
CA ASN A 301 -17.98 -8.69 -4.26
C ASN A 301 -17.32 -7.53 -3.51
N ILE A 302 -17.26 -6.37 -4.17
CA ILE A 302 -16.71 -5.16 -3.57
C ILE A 302 -17.52 -4.66 -2.36
N LEU A 303 -18.81 -5.03 -2.24
CA LEU A 303 -19.65 -4.62 -1.11
C LEU A 303 -19.26 -5.29 0.21
N SER A 304 -18.52 -6.40 0.13
CA SER A 304 -17.95 -7.09 1.30
C SER A 304 -17.02 -6.20 2.11
N ILE A 305 -16.55 -5.06 1.58
CA ILE A 305 -15.86 -4.02 2.36
C ILE A 305 -16.61 -3.69 3.66
N THR A 306 -17.95 -3.64 3.63
CA THR A 306 -18.76 -3.37 4.83
C THR A 306 -18.52 -4.39 5.94
N GLU A 307 -18.36 -5.67 5.58
CA GLU A 307 -18.07 -6.74 6.54
C GLU A 307 -16.69 -6.53 7.18
N TYR A 308 -15.66 -6.17 6.41
CA TYR A 308 -14.34 -5.88 6.97
C TYR A 308 -14.34 -4.63 7.86
N LEU A 309 -15.09 -3.59 7.49
CA LEU A 309 -15.25 -2.39 8.34
C LEU A 309 -15.84 -2.73 9.71
N GLN A 310 -16.83 -3.63 9.72
CA GLN A 310 -17.52 -4.11 10.90
C GLN A 310 -16.65 -5.05 11.73
N ASP A 311 -16.15 -6.12 11.12
CA ASP A 311 -15.43 -7.21 11.77
C ASP A 311 -14.13 -6.69 12.41
N TYR A 312 -13.33 -5.93 11.66
CA TYR A 312 -12.05 -5.42 12.14
C TYR A 312 -12.13 -4.04 12.79
N SER A 313 -13.35 -3.49 12.97
CA SER A 313 -13.55 -2.16 13.57
C SER A 313 -12.67 -1.08 12.93
N ILE A 314 -12.63 -1.05 11.59
CA ILE A 314 -11.73 -0.18 10.83
C ILE A 314 -11.98 1.29 11.17
N ASN A 315 -10.93 2.02 11.52
CA ASN A 315 -11.01 3.42 11.93
C ASN A 315 -10.94 4.40 10.77
N ARG A 316 -10.29 4.03 9.67
CA ARG A 316 -10.12 4.90 8.50
C ARG A 316 -10.39 4.19 7.20
N LEU A 317 -11.17 4.85 6.34
CA LEU A 317 -11.49 4.36 5.01
C LEU A 317 -11.18 5.44 3.98
N VAL A 318 -10.37 5.08 2.97
CA VAL A 318 -10.25 5.86 1.73
C VAL A 318 -11.17 5.22 0.69
N ALA A 319 -12.03 5.99 0.04
CA ALA A 319 -12.95 5.49 -0.97
C ALA A 319 -13.21 6.52 -2.06
N ILE A 320 -13.69 6.06 -3.20
CA ILE A 320 -14.28 6.93 -4.20
C ILE A 320 -15.78 7.15 -3.89
N PRO A 321 -16.36 8.33 -4.18
CA PRO A 321 -17.79 8.59 -3.98
C PRO A 321 -18.74 7.53 -4.56
N SER A 322 -18.47 6.97 -5.73
CA SER A 322 -19.27 5.89 -6.34
C SER A 322 -19.32 4.63 -5.49
N LEU A 323 -18.19 4.22 -4.91
CA LEU A 323 -18.13 3.09 -3.99
C LEU A 323 -18.99 3.35 -2.75
N MET A 324 -18.90 4.54 -2.15
CA MET A 324 -19.73 4.87 -0.99
C MET A 324 -21.22 4.87 -1.31
N ARG A 325 -21.63 5.32 -2.50
CA ARG A 325 -23.03 5.20 -2.96
C ARG A 325 -23.50 3.75 -2.96
N MET A 326 -22.66 2.83 -3.41
CA MET A 326 -22.99 1.40 -3.44
C MET A 326 -23.07 0.79 -2.03
N LEU A 327 -22.27 1.27 -1.08
CA LEU A 327 -22.26 0.78 0.30
C LEU A 327 -23.39 1.36 1.16
N LEU A 328 -24.03 2.46 0.73
CA LEU A 328 -25.10 3.14 1.50
C LEU A 328 -26.19 2.19 2.04
N PRO A 329 -26.78 1.27 1.26
CA PRO A 329 -27.82 0.38 1.77
C PRO A 329 -27.31 -0.53 2.89
N SER A 330 -26.07 -1.02 2.79
CA SER A 330 -25.46 -1.84 3.84
C SER A 330 -25.21 -0.99 5.10
N LEU A 331 -24.71 0.23 4.97
CA LEU A 331 -24.49 1.15 6.10
C LEU A 331 -25.78 1.59 6.80
N GLN A 332 -26.93 1.49 6.13
CA GLN A 332 -28.26 1.76 6.72
C GLN A 332 -28.83 0.57 7.51
N SER A 333 -28.26 -0.63 7.32
CA SER A 333 -28.72 -1.82 8.03
C SER A 333 -28.38 -1.74 9.52
N SER A 334 -29.33 -2.13 10.38
CA SER A 334 -29.11 -2.25 11.82
C SER A 334 -28.10 -3.34 12.20
N TYR A 335 -27.61 -4.13 11.23
CA TYR A 335 -26.60 -5.14 11.45
C TYR A 335 -25.18 -4.57 11.59
N TYR A 336 -24.88 -3.43 10.94
CA TYR A 336 -23.52 -2.89 10.84
C TYR A 336 -23.31 -1.69 11.78
N THR A 337 -23.66 -1.86 13.05
CA THR A 337 -23.62 -0.81 14.07
C THR A 337 -22.21 -0.42 14.49
N THR A 338 -21.25 -1.35 14.45
CA THR A 338 -19.87 -1.09 14.87
C THR A 338 -19.25 -0.01 14.00
N ILE A 339 -19.51 -0.02 12.69
CA ILE A 339 -18.98 0.97 11.73
C ILE A 339 -19.29 2.41 12.17
N GLN A 340 -20.49 2.67 12.70
CA GLN A 340 -20.91 4.02 13.13
C GLN A 340 -20.11 4.53 14.34
N THR A 341 -19.51 3.62 15.09
CA THR A 341 -18.72 3.92 16.30
C THR A 341 -17.21 3.79 16.08
N SER A 342 -16.77 2.91 15.19
CA SER A 342 -15.36 2.64 14.93
C SER A 342 -14.76 3.53 13.85
N LEU A 343 -15.52 3.85 12.78
CA LEU A 343 -15.02 4.63 11.66
C LEU A 343 -14.89 6.10 12.04
N GLN A 344 -13.65 6.56 12.25
CA GLN A 344 -13.34 7.92 12.68
C GLN A 344 -13.09 8.86 11.49
N LEU A 345 -12.51 8.34 10.39
CA LEU A 345 -12.19 9.13 9.21
C LEU A 345 -12.62 8.44 7.91
N LEU A 346 -13.46 9.11 7.12
CA LEU A 346 -13.81 8.72 5.76
C LEU A 346 -13.21 9.73 4.78
N ILE A 347 -12.28 9.28 3.95
CA ILE A 347 -11.67 10.08 2.89
C ILE A 347 -12.32 9.71 1.56
N LEU A 348 -12.90 10.69 0.89
CA LEU A 348 -13.48 10.59 -0.45
C LEU A 348 -12.56 11.27 -1.45
N SER A 349 -12.06 10.52 -2.42
CA SER A 349 -11.07 10.99 -3.41
C SER A 349 -11.40 10.47 -4.80
N GLY A 350 -10.80 11.05 -5.84
CA GLY A 350 -10.82 10.50 -7.21
C GLY A 350 -12.11 10.71 -8.03
N GLU A 351 -13.22 11.14 -7.43
CA GLU A 351 -14.44 11.53 -8.14
C GLU A 351 -15.12 12.75 -7.52
N ILE A 352 -16.09 13.30 -8.23
CA ILE A 352 -16.96 14.37 -7.72
C ILE A 352 -17.83 13.83 -6.57
N LEU A 353 -17.78 14.53 -5.43
CA LEU A 353 -18.66 14.29 -4.30
C LEU A 353 -19.96 15.11 -4.43
N HIS A 354 -21.07 14.43 -4.70
CA HIS A 354 -22.40 15.06 -4.74
C HIS A 354 -22.93 15.37 -3.32
N LEU A 355 -23.57 16.54 -3.17
CA LEU A 355 -24.15 16.99 -1.90
C LEU A 355 -25.21 16.02 -1.34
N SER A 356 -25.94 15.29 -2.20
CA SER A 356 -26.91 14.28 -1.76
C SER A 356 -26.24 13.10 -1.04
N LEU A 357 -25.13 12.60 -1.58
CA LEU A 357 -24.33 11.56 -0.94
C LEU A 357 -23.74 12.07 0.37
N TRP A 358 -23.14 13.26 0.36
CA TRP A 358 -22.62 13.90 1.59
C TRP A 358 -23.70 13.95 2.67
N SER A 359 -24.89 14.45 2.33
CA SER A 359 -26.02 14.59 3.27
C SER A 359 -26.49 13.26 3.84
N SER A 360 -26.43 12.17 3.07
CA SER A 360 -26.73 10.83 3.59
C SER A 360 -25.62 10.32 4.50
N LEU A 361 -24.36 10.49 4.14
CA LEU A 361 -23.23 9.98 4.91
C LEU A 361 -23.12 10.65 6.28
N ILE A 362 -23.25 11.99 6.37
CA ILE A 362 -23.18 12.69 7.66
C ILE A 362 -24.32 12.30 8.62
N LYS A 363 -25.46 11.85 8.09
CA LYS A 363 -26.59 11.36 8.90
C LYS A 363 -26.35 9.93 9.41
N LEU A 364 -25.74 9.09 8.57
CA LEU A 364 -25.47 7.68 8.90
C LEU A 364 -24.23 7.50 9.77
N LEU A 365 -23.27 8.42 9.65
CA LEU A 365 -21.97 8.38 10.30
C LEU A 365 -21.73 9.68 11.08
N PRO A 366 -22.57 10.00 12.10
CA PRO A 366 -22.54 11.30 12.77
C PRO A 366 -21.24 11.56 13.55
N ASN A 367 -20.50 10.50 13.91
CA ASN A 367 -19.23 10.59 14.63
C ASN A 367 -18.00 10.48 13.72
N THR A 368 -18.20 10.33 12.41
CA THR A 368 -17.11 10.17 11.44
C THR A 368 -16.78 11.52 10.81
N THR A 369 -15.50 11.88 10.81
CA THR A 369 -15.01 13.00 10.01
C THR A 369 -14.99 12.58 8.55
N ILE A 370 -15.69 13.31 7.68
CA ILE A 370 -15.72 13.04 6.24
C ILE A 370 -14.90 14.11 5.52
N LEU A 371 -13.88 13.67 4.79
CA LEU A 371 -13.01 14.54 4.00
C LEU A 371 -13.25 14.30 2.52
N ASN A 372 -13.42 15.39 1.77
CA ASN A 372 -13.31 15.36 0.33
C ASN A 372 -11.88 15.78 -0.05
N LEU A 373 -11.12 14.89 -0.67
CA LEU A 373 -9.78 15.19 -1.19
C LEU A 373 -9.84 15.23 -2.70
N TYR A 374 -9.26 16.29 -3.26
CA TYR A 374 -9.02 16.38 -4.68
C TYR A 374 -7.53 16.11 -4.94
N GLY A 375 -7.20 15.72 -6.17
CA GLY A 375 -5.83 15.38 -6.51
C GLY A 375 -5.73 14.59 -7.79
N SER A 376 -4.50 14.48 -8.26
CA SER A 376 -4.13 13.59 -9.35
C SER A 376 -2.79 12.95 -9.06
N THR A 377 -2.44 11.90 -9.79
CA THR A 377 -1.16 11.20 -9.64
C THR A 377 0.03 12.15 -9.82
N GLU A 378 -0.09 13.16 -10.68
CA GLU A 378 0.94 14.14 -11.03
C GLU A 378 1.31 15.09 -9.88
N VAL A 379 0.38 15.36 -8.96
CA VAL A 379 0.56 16.34 -7.87
C VAL A 379 0.53 15.71 -6.48
N ILE A 380 0.35 14.38 -6.41
CA ILE A 380 0.26 13.58 -5.18
C ILE A 380 -0.99 13.86 -4.33
N VAL A 381 -1.50 15.11 -4.25
CA VAL A 381 -2.88 15.51 -3.84
C VAL A 381 -3.02 17.06 -3.86
N HIS A 382 -4.23 17.58 -4.16
CA HIS A 382 -4.63 19.00 -3.99
C HIS A 382 -5.87 19.10 -3.09
N ILE A 383 -5.76 19.67 -1.89
CA ILE A 383 -6.88 19.63 -0.94
C ILE A 383 -7.90 20.75 -1.20
N LEU A 384 -9.18 20.35 -1.22
CA LEU A 384 -10.35 21.19 -0.98
C LEU A 384 -11.10 20.56 0.19
N THR A 385 -10.75 20.94 1.42
CA THR A 385 -11.49 20.45 2.59
C THR A 385 -12.86 21.10 2.63
N VAL A 386 -13.89 20.26 2.69
CA VAL A 386 -15.19 20.61 3.25
C VAL A 386 -15.32 19.77 4.50
N GLU A 387 -14.79 20.26 5.61
CA GLU A 387 -15.26 19.82 6.92
C GLU A 387 -16.62 20.49 7.15
N ASN A 388 -17.54 19.84 7.89
CA ASN A 388 -18.82 20.37 8.37
C ASN A 388 -18.99 21.88 8.10
N PHE A 389 -19.98 22.28 7.28
CA PHE A 389 -20.22 23.57 6.58
C PHE A 389 -19.87 24.91 7.30
N HIS A 390 -19.41 24.87 8.55
CA HIS A 390 -18.90 25.98 9.35
C HIS A 390 -17.41 26.34 9.18
N LEU A 391 -16.56 25.57 8.49
CA LEU A 391 -15.21 26.04 8.14
C LEU A 391 -14.86 25.78 6.67
N PHE A 392 -15.28 26.70 5.81
CA PHE A 392 -14.83 26.78 4.42
C PHE A 392 -13.51 27.59 4.35
N TRP A 393 -12.55 27.06 3.59
CA TRP A 393 -11.22 27.62 3.24
C TRP A 393 -10.13 27.62 4.32
N ARG A 394 -9.35 26.54 4.37
CA ARG A 394 -7.90 26.63 4.63
C ARG A 394 -7.13 25.65 3.73
N LEU A 395 -6.14 26.21 3.01
CA LEU A 395 -5.00 25.55 2.36
C LEU A 395 -5.16 25.08 0.91
N SER A 396 -5.31 26.03 -0.01
CA SER A 396 -4.96 25.87 -1.43
C SER A 396 -3.67 26.62 -1.82
N HIS A 397 -2.86 27.08 -0.86
CA HIS A 397 -1.69 27.95 -1.12
C HIS A 397 -0.30 27.37 -0.81
N LEU A 398 -0.14 26.08 -0.50
CA LEU A 398 1.15 25.56 -0.03
C LEU A 398 1.84 24.48 -0.88
N LEU A 399 1.33 24.15 -2.08
CA LEU A 399 1.93 23.08 -2.91
C LEU A 399 2.16 23.45 -4.39
N LEU A 400 2.05 24.73 -4.77
CA LEU A 400 2.28 25.16 -6.16
C LEU A 400 3.67 25.76 -6.45
N PHE A 401 4.54 25.92 -5.46
CA PHE A 401 5.93 26.35 -5.70
C PHE A 401 6.86 25.78 -4.62
N GLN A 402 7.59 24.71 -4.95
CA GLN A 402 9.06 24.61 -4.82
C GLN A 402 9.56 23.25 -5.27
#